data_AF-A0A8X6FSE4-F1
#
_entry.id   AF-A0A8X6FSE4-F1
#
_cell.length_a   1.000
_cell.length_b   1.000
_cell.length_c   1.000
_cell.angle_alpha   90.00
_cell.angle_beta   90.00
_cell.angle_gamma   90.00
#
_symmetry.space_group_name_H-M   'P 1'
#
loop_
_entity.id
_entity.type
_entity.pdbx_description
1 polymer ?
#
loop_
_entity_poly.entity_id
_entity_poly.type
_entity_poly.pdbx_seq_one_letter_code
_entity_poly.pdbx_strand_id
1 'polypeptide(L)'
;MYKQTYPIATKHIENNTYIDDFVIGTTTDTETLTLYREMLQLTLHISLPLAKWTTNSKTLQGVWKQKNIPFRDITQVLGVKWDTDKDVFQIYVQAKIVKASKEPVTKHLLLKLMSKFYDPMGLFAPVTVIVKILFQDTWLSGIKWDELLPPAVAQHWHKWINELLCLNDICIPRWIGFSETSVVTIDVFCDACERAYDACLYAHHTVDTFTEVNLLPSLESWWHGPKCLNHGSEAWPTKDLSSHSQPLVEVESRKTESRSFYVATTEPIIDISCYSSYTKLLRVAAWILRFVLNCKSHLCIIHELNCNEIKKAKDFWIQTVLHQCFSAEINALKEGRLL
;
A
#
# COMPACT_ATOMS: atom_id res chain seq x y z
N MET A 1 5.00 -28.37 12.89
CA MET A 1 4.98 -29.49 11.92
C MET A 1 5.37 -29.00 10.52
N TYR A 2 4.58 -28.12 9.87
CA TYR A 2 4.86 -27.65 8.50
C TYR A 2 6.20 -26.91 8.32
N LYS A 3 6.67 -26.18 9.33
CA LYS A 3 7.99 -25.50 9.32
C LYS A 3 9.17 -26.45 9.12
N GLN A 4 9.05 -27.73 9.51
CA GLN A 4 10.11 -28.72 9.32
C GLN A 4 10.05 -29.39 7.94
N THR A 5 8.85 -29.55 7.38
CA THR A 5 8.64 -30.23 6.09
C THR A 5 8.77 -29.30 4.90
N TYR A 6 8.33 -28.04 5.04
CA TYR A 6 8.33 -27.02 3.99
C TYR A 6 8.93 -25.70 4.53
N PRO A 7 10.22 -25.69 4.88
CA PRO A 7 10.84 -24.58 5.58
C PRO A 7 10.85 -23.29 4.75
N ILE A 8 11.05 -23.38 3.44
CA ILE A 8 11.13 -22.21 2.55
C ILE A 8 9.73 -21.65 2.35
N ALA A 9 8.76 -22.49 1.98
CA ALA A 9 7.37 -22.07 1.80
C ALA A 9 6.77 -21.44 3.07
N THR A 10 7.00 -22.05 4.24
CA THR A 10 6.44 -21.53 5.49
C THR A 10 7.04 -20.18 5.88
N LYS A 11 8.35 -19.97 5.65
CA LYS A 11 9.00 -18.67 5.87
C LYS A 11 8.39 -17.59 4.99
N HIS A 12 8.11 -17.89 3.72
CA HIS A 12 7.62 -16.90 2.77
C HIS A 12 6.12 -16.62 2.93
N ILE A 13 5.30 -17.63 3.18
CA ILE A 13 3.83 -17.44 3.30
C ILE A 13 3.46 -16.55 4.50
N GLU A 14 4.23 -16.61 5.60
CA GLU A 14 3.99 -15.77 6.79
C GLU A 14 4.28 -14.28 6.52
N ASN A 15 5.26 -13.97 5.66
CA ASN A 15 5.78 -12.61 5.49
C ASN A 15 5.39 -11.94 4.17
N ASN A 16 4.89 -12.70 3.19
CA ASN A 16 4.71 -12.24 1.81
C ASN A 16 3.30 -12.52 1.28
N THR A 17 2.33 -12.66 2.18
CA THR A 17 0.91 -12.80 1.85
C THR A 17 0.18 -11.52 2.23
N TYR A 18 -0.51 -10.92 1.27
CA TYR A 18 -1.40 -9.79 1.47
C TYR A 18 -2.84 -10.23 1.16
N ILE A 19 -3.65 -10.43 2.20
CA ILE A 19 -5.02 -10.96 2.10
C ILE A 19 -5.04 -12.29 1.32
N ASP A 20 -5.42 -12.26 0.05
CA ASP A 20 -5.53 -13.41 -0.85
C ASP A 20 -4.38 -13.52 -1.86
N ASP A 21 -3.53 -12.49 -1.94
CA ASP A 21 -2.39 -12.44 -2.86
C ASP A 21 -1.09 -12.88 -2.16
N PHE A 22 -0.37 -13.81 -2.77
CA PHE A 22 0.98 -14.20 -2.37
C PHE A 22 1.98 -13.73 -3.43
N VAL A 23 2.95 -12.91 -3.04
CA VAL A 23 3.92 -12.30 -3.97
C VAL A 23 5.31 -12.39 -3.40
N ILE A 24 6.24 -13.00 -4.13
CA ILE A 24 7.61 -13.18 -3.66
C ILE A 24 8.59 -13.15 -4.83
N GLY A 25 9.80 -12.64 -4.57
CA GLY A 25 10.97 -12.76 -5.44
C GLY A 25 12.04 -13.65 -4.80
N THR A 26 12.79 -14.35 -5.64
CA THR A 26 13.97 -15.15 -5.27
C THR A 26 15.16 -14.73 -6.14
N THR A 27 16.37 -15.10 -5.73
CA THR A 27 17.59 -14.67 -6.45
C THR A 27 17.94 -15.57 -7.63
N THR A 28 17.53 -16.84 -7.58
CA THR A 28 17.86 -17.84 -8.61
C THR A 28 16.64 -18.64 -9.07
N ASP A 29 16.72 -19.19 -10.28
CA ASP A 29 15.68 -20.09 -10.82
C ASP A 29 15.57 -21.39 -10.02
N THR A 30 16.66 -21.87 -9.43
CA THR A 30 16.68 -23.08 -8.58
C THR A 30 15.91 -22.85 -7.28
N GLU A 31 16.11 -21.71 -6.62
CA GLU A 31 15.31 -21.27 -5.48
C GLU A 31 13.84 -21.12 -5.86
N THR A 32 13.56 -20.45 -7.00
CA THR A 32 12.20 -20.25 -7.53
C THR A 32 11.46 -21.59 -7.67
N LEU A 33 12.11 -22.58 -8.29
CA LEU A 33 11.53 -23.91 -8.52
C LEU A 33 11.29 -24.66 -7.21
N THR A 34 12.22 -24.55 -6.26
CA THR A 34 12.12 -25.20 -4.95
C THR A 34 10.96 -24.60 -4.14
N LEU A 35 10.91 -23.28 -4.06
CA LEU A 35 9.83 -22.54 -3.41
C LEU A 35 8.47 -22.87 -4.04
N TYR A 36 8.36 -22.86 -5.36
CA TYR A 36 7.12 -23.23 -6.05
C TYR A 36 6.64 -24.64 -5.68
N ARG A 37 7.55 -25.62 -5.64
CA ARG A 37 7.22 -27.01 -5.27
C ARG A 37 6.76 -27.12 -3.82
N GLU A 38 7.50 -26.52 -2.89
CA GLU A 38 7.12 -26.52 -1.48
C GLU A 38 5.77 -25.82 -1.26
N MET A 39 5.55 -24.66 -1.90
CA MET A 39 4.29 -23.92 -1.81
C MET A 39 3.12 -24.76 -2.34
N LEU A 40 3.29 -25.43 -3.48
CA LEU A 40 2.24 -26.29 -4.05
C LEU A 40 1.89 -27.44 -3.10
N GLN A 41 2.88 -28.11 -2.50
CA GLN A 41 2.61 -29.18 -1.54
C GLN A 41 2.01 -28.67 -0.24
N LEU A 42 2.54 -27.59 0.33
CA LEU A 42 2.04 -26.98 1.55
C LEU A 42 0.57 -26.56 1.39
N THR A 43 0.27 -25.83 0.31
CA THR A 43 -1.07 -25.29 0.03
C THR A 43 -2.09 -26.38 -0.25
N LEU A 44 -1.69 -27.46 -0.93
CA LEU A 44 -2.52 -28.66 -1.07
C LEU A 44 -2.76 -29.34 0.28
N HIS A 45 -1.73 -29.47 1.12
CA HIS A 45 -1.83 -30.14 2.41
C HIS A 45 -2.76 -29.39 3.38
N ILE A 46 -2.73 -28.05 3.37
CA ILE A 46 -3.65 -27.22 4.17
C ILE A 46 -5.00 -26.96 3.47
N SER A 47 -5.26 -27.60 2.33
CA SER A 47 -6.50 -27.43 1.55
C SER A 47 -6.82 -25.99 1.12
N LEU A 48 -5.78 -25.17 0.89
CA LEU A 48 -5.86 -23.81 0.36
C LEU A 48 -4.99 -23.66 -0.89
N PRO A 49 -5.28 -24.39 -1.99
CA PRO A 49 -4.43 -24.38 -3.17
C PRO A 49 -4.35 -22.97 -3.80
N LEU A 50 -3.12 -22.52 -4.05
CA LEU A 50 -2.88 -21.28 -4.79
C LEU A 50 -3.26 -21.45 -6.27
N ALA A 51 -3.81 -20.38 -6.85
CA ALA A 51 -4.26 -20.32 -8.23
C ALA A 51 -3.72 -19.07 -8.92
N LYS A 52 -3.94 -18.97 -10.24
CA LYS A 52 -3.54 -17.81 -11.08
C LYS A 52 -2.04 -17.50 -11.00
N TRP A 53 -1.23 -18.55 -10.98
CA TRP A 53 0.23 -18.47 -10.96
C TRP A 53 0.77 -17.60 -12.10
N THR A 54 1.74 -16.76 -11.76
CA THR A 54 2.39 -15.82 -12.67
C THR A 54 3.85 -15.68 -12.23
N THR A 55 4.79 -15.57 -13.18
CA THR A 55 6.24 -15.45 -12.89
C THR A 55 6.96 -14.84 -14.08
N ASN A 56 8.04 -14.09 -13.82
CA ASN A 56 9.00 -13.65 -14.83
C ASN A 56 10.12 -14.69 -15.12
N SER A 57 10.22 -15.77 -14.33
CA SER A 57 11.23 -16.83 -14.56
C SER A 57 10.88 -17.66 -15.79
N LYS A 58 11.71 -17.56 -16.84
CA LYS A 58 11.58 -18.35 -18.07
C LYS A 58 11.70 -19.85 -17.82
N THR A 59 12.53 -20.24 -16.85
CA THR A 59 12.71 -21.63 -16.45
C THR A 59 11.42 -22.19 -15.84
N LEU A 60 10.80 -21.47 -14.90
CA LEU A 60 9.54 -21.91 -14.30
C LEU A 60 8.39 -21.90 -15.33
N GLN A 61 8.33 -20.89 -16.20
CA GLN A 61 7.38 -20.88 -17.32
C GLN A 61 7.54 -22.11 -18.23
N GLY A 62 8.78 -22.52 -18.54
CA GLY A 62 9.07 -23.72 -19.30
C GLY A 62 8.53 -25.00 -18.64
N VAL A 63 8.71 -25.14 -17.32
CA VAL A 63 8.16 -26.25 -16.53
C VAL A 63 6.63 -26.25 -16.55
N TRP A 64 6.00 -25.09 -16.43
CA TRP A 64 4.54 -24.96 -16.50
C TRP A 64 3.99 -25.33 -17.88
N LYS A 65 4.64 -24.90 -18.97
CA LYS A 65 4.27 -25.28 -20.34
C LYS A 65 4.30 -26.80 -20.52
N GLN A 66 5.36 -27.48 -20.07
CA GLN A 66 5.48 -28.94 -20.17
C GLN A 66 4.38 -29.68 -19.40
N LYS A 67 3.92 -29.11 -18.27
CA LYS A 67 2.88 -29.68 -17.41
C LYS A 67 1.46 -29.20 -17.73
N ASN A 68 1.28 -28.41 -18.80
CA ASN A 68 0.02 -27.75 -19.13
C ASN A 68 -0.59 -26.94 -17.97
N ILE A 69 0.26 -26.30 -17.17
CA ILE A 69 -0.17 -25.41 -16.08
C ILE A 69 -0.41 -24.02 -16.69
N PRO A 70 -1.64 -23.46 -16.61
CA PRO A 70 -1.93 -22.15 -17.15
C PRO A 70 -1.26 -21.06 -16.31
N PHE A 71 -0.62 -20.10 -16.98
CA PHE A 71 -0.08 -18.89 -16.38
C PHE A 71 -0.37 -17.68 -17.27
N ARG A 72 -0.18 -16.48 -16.75
CA ARG A 72 -0.43 -15.23 -17.46
C ARG A 72 0.87 -14.48 -17.71
N ASP A 73 1.04 -13.96 -18.91
CA ASP A 73 2.17 -13.07 -19.24
C ASP A 73 1.98 -11.68 -18.63
N ILE A 74 0.72 -11.24 -18.53
CA ILE A 74 0.32 -9.96 -17.93
C ILE A 74 -0.62 -10.23 -16.76
N THR A 75 -0.31 -9.66 -15.60
CA THR A 75 -1.16 -9.72 -14.40
C THR A 75 -1.32 -8.36 -13.75
N GLN A 76 -2.12 -8.29 -12.69
CA GLN A 76 -2.17 -7.16 -11.77
C GLN A 76 -1.66 -7.60 -10.42
N VAL A 77 -0.76 -6.81 -9.83
CA VAL A 77 -0.21 -7.01 -8.49
C VAL A 77 -0.57 -5.76 -7.68
N LEU A 78 -1.38 -5.92 -6.64
CA LEU A 78 -1.88 -4.82 -5.80
C LEU A 78 -2.56 -3.69 -6.61
N GLY A 79 -3.08 -3.97 -7.80
CA GLY A 79 -3.71 -2.99 -8.69
C GLY A 79 -2.78 -2.34 -9.73
N VAL A 80 -1.48 -2.61 -9.69
CA VAL A 80 -0.51 -2.20 -10.72
C VAL A 80 -0.36 -3.33 -11.75
N LYS A 81 -0.32 -3.00 -13.04
CA LYS A 81 -0.14 -4.01 -14.10
C LYS A 81 1.32 -4.45 -14.13
N TRP A 82 1.57 -5.76 -14.18
CA TRP A 82 2.91 -6.33 -14.32
C TRP A 82 2.97 -7.15 -15.61
N ASP A 83 3.89 -6.76 -16.49
CA ASP A 83 4.31 -7.53 -17.67
C ASP A 83 5.49 -8.41 -17.26
N THR A 84 5.26 -9.71 -17.16
CA THR A 84 6.27 -10.68 -16.70
C THR A 84 7.30 -11.05 -17.76
N ASP A 85 7.02 -10.77 -19.03
CA ASP A 85 7.96 -11.05 -20.12
C ASP A 85 9.06 -9.99 -20.14
N LYS A 86 8.66 -8.72 -20.04
CA LYS A 86 9.57 -7.57 -19.96
C LYS A 86 10.05 -7.24 -18.55
N ASP A 87 9.40 -7.82 -17.55
CA ASP A 87 9.59 -7.55 -16.13
C ASP A 87 9.41 -6.07 -15.73
N VAL A 88 8.33 -5.46 -16.23
CA VAL A 88 8.02 -4.05 -15.97
C VAL A 88 6.64 -3.87 -15.36
N PHE A 89 6.54 -2.93 -14.43
CA PHE A 89 5.29 -2.37 -13.95
C PHE A 89 4.79 -1.29 -14.89
N GLN A 90 3.48 -1.29 -15.10
CA GLN A 90 2.76 -0.33 -15.92
C GLN A 90 1.48 0.06 -15.18
N ILE A 91 0.99 1.26 -15.45
CA ILE A 91 -0.37 1.64 -15.09
C ILE A 91 -1.25 1.53 -16.32
N TYR A 92 -2.52 1.16 -16.12
CA TYR A 92 -3.49 1.14 -17.20
C TYR A 92 -4.60 2.14 -16.95
N VAL A 93 -4.42 3.32 -17.54
CA VAL A 93 -5.40 4.39 -17.57
C VAL A 93 -6.35 4.14 -18.73
N GLN A 94 -7.59 3.80 -18.38
CA GLN A 94 -8.63 3.49 -19.36
C GLN A 94 -9.11 4.75 -20.07
N ALA A 95 -9.18 4.73 -21.41
CA ALA A 95 -9.68 5.84 -22.23
C ALA A 95 -11.09 6.33 -21.84
N LYS A 96 -11.90 5.48 -21.21
CA LYS A 96 -13.22 5.87 -20.68
C LYS A 96 -13.15 6.86 -19.52
N ILE A 97 -12.06 6.88 -18.76
CA ILE A 97 -11.80 7.88 -17.71
C ILE A 97 -11.68 9.26 -18.37
N VAL A 98 -10.93 9.35 -19.46
CA VAL A 98 -10.79 10.60 -20.23
C VAL A 98 -12.08 10.99 -20.92
N LYS A 99 -12.85 10.03 -21.48
CA LYS A 99 -14.16 10.35 -22.07
C LYS A 99 -15.15 10.93 -21.05
N ALA A 100 -15.06 10.50 -19.79
CA ALA A 100 -15.89 11.03 -18.71
C ALA A 100 -15.56 12.50 -18.35
N SER A 101 -14.45 13.07 -18.83
CA SER A 101 -14.16 14.50 -18.68
C SER A 101 -15.06 15.39 -19.55
N LYS A 102 -15.76 14.81 -20.54
CA LYS A 102 -16.72 15.55 -21.38
C LYS A 102 -18.05 15.85 -20.67
N GLU A 103 -18.29 15.21 -19.53
CA GLU A 103 -19.43 15.53 -18.67
C GLU A 103 -19.16 16.83 -17.90
N PRO A 104 -20.22 17.55 -17.46
CA PRO A 104 -20.03 18.68 -16.57
C PRO A 104 -19.27 18.25 -15.32
N VAL A 105 -18.14 18.90 -15.04
CA VAL A 105 -17.23 18.48 -13.97
C VAL A 105 -17.74 19.01 -12.65
N THR A 106 -18.00 18.09 -11.71
CA THR A 106 -18.38 18.38 -10.32
C THR A 106 -17.32 17.86 -9.36
N LYS A 107 -17.35 18.32 -8.11
CA LYS A 107 -16.49 17.82 -7.03
C LYS A 107 -16.64 16.29 -6.87
N HIS A 108 -17.87 15.78 -6.96
CA HIS A 108 -18.15 14.35 -6.85
C HIS A 108 -17.57 13.56 -8.03
N LEU A 109 -17.70 14.06 -9.26
CA LEU A 109 -17.11 13.42 -10.44
C LEU A 109 -15.58 13.39 -10.35
N LEU A 110 -14.96 14.49 -9.92
CA LEU A 110 -13.51 14.57 -9.70
C LEU A 110 -13.04 13.49 -8.72
N LEU A 111 -13.65 13.42 -7.53
CA LEU A 111 -13.30 12.40 -6.52
C LEU A 111 -13.47 10.97 -7.05
N LYS A 112 -14.58 10.71 -7.75
CA LYS A 112 -14.87 9.40 -8.35
C LYS A 112 -13.87 8.98 -9.42
N LEU A 113 -13.31 9.94 -10.17
CA LEU A 113 -12.32 9.65 -11.20
C LEU A 113 -10.90 9.57 -10.61
N MET A 114 -10.58 10.42 -9.63
CA MET A 114 -9.34 10.34 -8.86
C MET A 114 -9.21 8.99 -8.15
N SER A 115 -10.26 8.49 -7.50
CA SER A 115 -10.20 7.22 -6.76
C SER A 115 -10.00 5.98 -7.64
N LYS A 116 -10.25 6.09 -8.95
CA LYS A 116 -9.91 5.04 -9.92
C LYS A 116 -8.43 4.98 -10.26
N PHE A 117 -7.70 6.06 -10.02
CA PHE A 117 -6.26 6.10 -10.15
C PHE A 117 -5.65 5.66 -8.81
N TYR A 118 -5.37 4.37 -8.71
CA TYR A 118 -4.82 3.74 -7.51
C TYR A 118 -3.32 3.50 -7.70
N ASP A 119 -2.52 4.08 -6.81
CA ASP A 119 -1.05 3.97 -6.81
C ASP A 119 -0.57 3.51 -5.41
N PRO A 120 -0.64 2.21 -5.11
CA PRO A 120 -0.29 1.68 -3.79
C PRO A 120 1.21 1.83 -3.46
N MET A 121 2.06 1.93 -4.47
CA MET A 121 3.52 1.98 -4.33
C MET A 121 4.07 3.41 -4.35
N GLY A 122 3.25 4.41 -4.63
CA GLY A 122 3.70 5.81 -4.76
C GLY A 122 4.54 6.07 -6.02
N LEU A 123 4.55 5.16 -6.99
CA LEU A 123 5.37 5.28 -8.20
C LEU A 123 4.95 6.45 -9.09
N PHE A 124 3.69 6.85 -8.98
CA PHE A 124 3.07 7.96 -9.69
C PHE A 124 2.64 9.07 -8.72
N ALA A 125 3.28 9.17 -7.55
CA ALA A 125 3.02 10.21 -6.56
C ALA A 125 2.97 11.64 -7.16
N PRO A 126 3.87 12.06 -8.07
CA PRO A 126 3.81 13.39 -8.71
C PRO A 126 2.54 13.63 -9.52
N VAL A 127 1.92 12.57 -10.05
CA VAL A 127 0.64 12.67 -10.76
C VAL A 127 -0.50 12.80 -9.75
N THR A 128 -0.46 11.99 -8.68
CA THR A 128 -1.54 11.97 -7.67
C THR A 128 -1.59 13.24 -6.84
N VAL A 129 -0.45 13.87 -6.56
CA VAL A 129 -0.39 15.08 -5.75
C VAL A 129 -1.12 16.24 -6.44
N ILE A 130 -0.98 16.37 -7.77
CA ILE A 130 -1.66 17.42 -8.56
C ILE A 130 -3.18 17.33 -8.39
N VAL A 131 -3.76 16.13 -8.50
CA VAL A 131 -5.21 15.95 -8.39
C VAL A 131 -5.70 16.08 -6.94
N LYS A 132 -4.89 15.70 -5.95
CA LYS A 132 -5.20 15.93 -4.52
C LYS A 132 -5.23 17.42 -4.18
N ILE A 133 -4.25 18.18 -4.68
CA ILE A 133 -4.19 19.64 -4.59
C ILE A 133 -5.41 20.27 -5.26
N LEU A 134 -5.78 19.79 -6.45
CA LEU A 134 -6.97 20.28 -7.16
C LEU A 134 -8.26 19.96 -6.40
N PHE A 135 -8.36 18.77 -5.80
CA PHE A 135 -9.50 18.42 -4.95
C PHE A 135 -9.58 19.33 -3.72
N GLN A 136 -8.44 19.69 -3.12
CA GLN A 136 -8.39 20.69 -2.04
C GLN A 136 -8.92 22.06 -2.50
N ASP A 137 -8.60 22.52 -3.72
CA ASP A 137 -9.15 23.77 -4.27
C ASP A 137 -10.67 23.79 -4.32
N THR A 138 -11.29 22.63 -4.63
CA THR A 138 -12.75 22.51 -4.63
C THR A 138 -13.36 22.68 -3.24
N TRP A 139 -12.61 22.35 -2.18
CA TRP A 139 -13.03 22.59 -0.79
C TRP A 139 -12.87 24.05 -0.40
N LEU A 140 -11.73 24.66 -0.71
CA LEU A 140 -11.45 26.07 -0.42
C LEU A 140 -12.42 27.01 -1.13
N SER A 141 -12.90 26.62 -2.32
CA SER A 141 -13.88 27.39 -3.10
C SER A 141 -15.32 27.31 -2.56
N GLY A 142 -15.59 26.49 -1.54
CA GLY A 142 -16.92 26.37 -0.93
C GLY A 142 -17.98 25.65 -1.78
N ILE A 143 -17.58 24.95 -2.83
CA ILE A 143 -18.47 24.37 -3.84
C ILE A 143 -19.09 23.06 -3.33
N LYS A 144 -20.37 22.89 -3.63
CA LYS A 144 -21.13 21.68 -3.28
C LYS A 144 -20.75 20.49 -4.16
N TRP A 145 -21.11 19.29 -3.73
CA TRP A 145 -20.72 18.03 -4.39
C TRP A 145 -21.13 17.93 -5.86
N ASP A 146 -22.36 18.36 -6.19
CA ASP A 146 -22.97 18.26 -7.53
C ASP A 146 -23.00 19.59 -8.29
N GLU A 147 -22.36 20.62 -7.74
CA GLU A 147 -22.21 21.91 -8.38
C GLU A 147 -21.03 21.88 -9.36
N LEU A 148 -21.12 22.69 -10.43
CA LEU A 148 -20.07 22.79 -11.43
C LEU A 148 -18.81 23.41 -10.82
N LEU A 149 -17.65 22.86 -11.18
CA LEU A 149 -16.37 23.45 -10.79
C LEU A 149 -16.19 24.84 -11.44
N PRO A 150 -15.50 25.79 -10.79
CA PRO A 150 -15.24 27.10 -11.35
C PRO A 150 -14.33 26.93 -12.56
N PRO A 151 -14.39 27.86 -13.54
CA PRO A 151 -13.64 27.73 -14.79
C PRO A 151 -12.15 27.43 -14.61
N ALA A 152 -11.49 28.06 -13.62
CA ALA A 152 -10.08 27.86 -13.32
C ALA A 152 -9.75 26.42 -12.87
N VAL A 153 -10.53 25.87 -11.93
CA VAL A 153 -10.36 24.49 -11.43
C VAL A 153 -10.71 23.49 -12.52
N ALA A 154 -11.80 23.73 -13.25
CA ALA A 154 -12.21 22.89 -14.36
C ALA A 154 -11.11 22.83 -15.43
N GLN A 155 -10.47 23.94 -15.77
CA GLN A 155 -9.38 23.96 -16.74
C GLN A 155 -8.19 23.09 -16.29
N HIS A 156 -7.77 23.20 -15.02
CA HIS A 156 -6.71 22.35 -14.47
C HIS A 156 -7.07 20.87 -14.47
N TRP A 157 -8.32 20.54 -14.13
CA TRP A 157 -8.84 19.17 -14.20
C TRP A 157 -8.73 18.60 -15.62
N HIS A 158 -9.23 19.33 -16.62
CA HIS A 158 -9.21 18.89 -18.02
C HIS A 158 -7.78 18.69 -18.53
N LYS A 159 -6.84 19.56 -18.13
CA LYS A 159 -5.43 19.37 -18.45
C LYS A 159 -4.91 18.05 -17.86
N TRP A 160 -5.04 17.86 -16.55
CA TRP A 160 -4.55 16.68 -15.85
C TRP A 160 -5.13 15.38 -16.41
N ILE A 161 -6.44 15.31 -16.65
CA ILE A 161 -7.09 14.09 -17.12
C ILE A 161 -6.73 13.74 -18.58
N ASN A 162 -6.47 14.74 -19.42
CA ASN A 162 -6.05 14.51 -20.81
C ASN A 162 -4.60 14.01 -20.88
N GLU A 163 -3.73 14.49 -19.98
CA GLU A 163 -2.34 14.05 -19.85
C GLU A 163 -2.21 12.66 -19.20
N LEU A 164 -3.23 12.22 -18.46
CA LEU A 164 -3.23 10.95 -17.74
C LEU A 164 -3.01 9.73 -18.64
N LEU A 165 -3.43 9.79 -19.92
CA LEU A 165 -3.22 8.68 -20.87
C LEU A 165 -1.75 8.46 -21.22
N CYS A 166 -0.90 9.49 -21.12
CA CYS A 166 0.54 9.37 -21.38
C CYS A 166 1.22 8.42 -20.38
N LEU A 167 0.61 8.17 -19.21
CA LEU A 167 1.13 7.23 -18.23
C LEU A 167 1.08 5.77 -18.71
N ASN A 168 0.23 5.46 -19.71
CA ASN A 168 0.18 4.12 -20.30
C ASN A 168 1.49 3.74 -21.02
N ASP A 169 2.29 4.73 -21.41
CA ASP A 169 3.56 4.52 -22.10
C ASP A 169 4.74 4.32 -21.13
N ILE A 170 4.53 4.59 -19.83
CA ILE A 170 5.57 4.47 -18.80
C ILE A 170 5.69 3.00 -18.35
N CYS A 171 6.92 2.47 -18.40
CA CYS A 171 7.25 1.07 -18.10
C CYS A 171 8.31 0.94 -17.01
N ILE A 172 7.94 0.95 -15.74
CA ILE A 172 8.89 0.97 -14.63
C ILE A 172 9.52 -0.42 -14.45
N PRO A 173 10.85 -0.60 -14.52
CA PRO A 173 11.48 -1.89 -14.22
C PRO A 173 11.09 -2.38 -12.83
N ARG A 174 10.58 -3.61 -12.72
CA ARG A 174 10.22 -4.18 -11.40
C ARG A 174 11.47 -4.44 -10.56
N TRP A 175 12.50 -5.01 -11.18
CA TRP A 175 13.74 -5.35 -10.50
C TRP A 175 14.74 -4.21 -10.61
N ILE A 176 15.25 -3.79 -9.46
CA ILE A 176 16.18 -2.68 -9.31
C ILE A 176 17.67 -3.12 -9.27
N GLY A 177 17.95 -4.39 -9.60
CA GLY A 177 19.32 -4.88 -9.82
C GLY A 177 20.07 -5.35 -8.57
N PHE A 178 19.45 -5.38 -7.39
CA PHE A 178 20.14 -5.80 -6.17
C PHE A 178 20.34 -7.31 -6.07
N SER A 179 21.52 -7.69 -5.57
CA SER A 179 21.85 -9.04 -5.09
C SER A 179 22.08 -9.01 -3.58
N GLU A 180 22.21 -10.18 -2.94
CA GLU A 180 22.56 -10.29 -1.51
C GLU A 180 23.94 -9.71 -1.18
N THR A 181 24.81 -9.52 -2.18
CA THR A 181 26.14 -8.94 -2.02
C THR A 181 26.20 -7.45 -2.35
N SER A 182 25.09 -6.86 -2.80
CA SER A 182 25.04 -5.43 -3.12
C SER A 182 25.13 -4.59 -1.86
N VAL A 183 26.11 -3.69 -1.81
CA VAL A 183 26.10 -2.59 -0.85
C VAL A 183 25.15 -1.53 -1.41
N VAL A 184 24.00 -1.37 -0.75
CA VAL A 184 22.97 -0.41 -1.15
C VAL A 184 23.05 0.83 -0.29
N THR A 185 23.15 2.01 -0.90
CA THR A 185 22.93 3.30 -0.23
C THR A 185 21.57 3.84 -0.61
N ILE A 186 20.90 4.46 0.35
CA ILE A 186 19.56 5.02 0.17
C ILE A 186 19.67 6.52 0.38
N ASP A 187 19.24 7.27 -0.63
CA ASP A 187 19.23 8.72 -0.63
C ASP A 187 17.80 9.21 -0.64
N VAL A 188 17.47 9.99 0.39
CA VAL A 188 16.13 10.54 0.58
C VAL A 188 16.17 12.03 0.35
N PHE A 189 15.41 12.48 -0.64
CA PHE A 189 15.17 13.89 -0.90
C PHE A 189 13.76 14.22 -0.44
N CYS A 190 13.61 15.30 0.31
CA CYS A 190 12.30 15.81 0.68
C CYS A 190 12.19 17.28 0.33
N ASP A 191 10.99 17.68 -0.07
CA ASP A 191 10.64 19.07 -0.29
C ASP A 191 9.22 19.33 0.19
N ALA A 192 8.94 20.58 0.53
CA ALA A 192 7.64 21.02 0.98
C ALA A 192 7.32 22.42 0.46
N CYS A 193 6.09 22.58 0.02
CA CYS A 193 5.49 23.87 -0.29
C CYS A 193 4.21 24.05 0.54
N GLU A 194 3.59 25.23 0.46
CA GLU A 194 2.35 25.53 1.18
C GLU A 194 1.22 24.51 0.91
N ARG A 195 1.24 23.88 -0.27
CA ARG A 195 0.14 23.04 -0.76
C ARG A 195 0.38 21.54 -0.63
N ALA A 196 1.64 21.11 -0.51
CA ALA A 196 2.02 19.70 -0.46
C ALA A 196 3.46 19.54 0.05
N TYR A 197 3.73 18.38 0.65
CA TYR A 197 5.06 17.90 0.94
C TYR A 197 5.24 16.52 0.31
N ASP A 198 6.44 16.21 -0.13
CA ASP A 198 6.75 14.91 -0.73
C ASP A 198 8.19 14.48 -0.43
N ALA A 199 8.45 13.19 -0.57
CA ALA A 199 9.78 12.63 -0.46
C ALA A 199 10.05 11.61 -1.57
N CYS A 200 11.21 11.70 -2.18
CA CYS A 200 11.75 10.73 -3.12
C CYS A 200 12.80 9.88 -2.42
N LEU A 201 12.77 8.59 -2.70
CA LEU A 201 13.81 7.66 -2.29
C LEU A 201 14.53 7.14 -3.53
N TYR A 202 15.84 7.32 -3.58
CA TYR A 202 16.72 6.70 -4.56
C TYR A 202 17.56 5.65 -3.87
N ALA A 203 17.70 4.48 -4.50
CA ALA A 203 18.52 3.41 -4.00
C ALA A 203 19.65 3.17 -4.99
N HIS A 204 20.88 3.32 -4.52
CA HIS A 204 22.10 3.16 -5.29
C HIS A 204 22.79 1.88 -4.86
N HIS A 205 23.39 1.16 -5.80
CA HIS A 205 24.26 0.03 -5.49
C HIS A 205 25.57 0.16 -6.25
N THR A 206 26.67 -0.14 -5.59
CA THR A 206 27.99 -0.10 -6.23
C THR A 206 28.24 -1.45 -6.90
N VAL A 207 28.16 -1.50 -8.23
CA VAL A 207 28.77 -2.57 -9.02
C VAL A 207 30.15 -2.04 -9.42
N ASP A 208 31.21 -2.82 -9.17
CA ASP A 208 32.60 -2.43 -9.48
C ASP A 208 32.66 -1.68 -10.83
N THR A 209 32.87 -0.36 -10.74
CA THR A 209 33.04 0.66 -11.80
C THR A 209 31.83 1.44 -12.36
N PHE A 210 30.56 1.19 -12.01
CA PHE A 210 29.44 2.04 -12.48
C PHE A 210 28.30 2.26 -11.45
N THR A 211 27.86 3.52 -11.33
CA THR A 211 26.63 3.91 -10.60
C THR A 211 25.47 3.94 -11.60
N GLU A 212 24.50 3.05 -11.45
CA GLU A 212 23.29 3.04 -12.30
C GLU A 212 22.10 3.59 -11.50
N VAL A 213 21.44 4.64 -12.03
CA VAL A 213 20.24 5.25 -11.47
C VAL A 213 19.08 4.98 -12.43
N ASN A 214 18.21 4.04 -12.07
CA ASN A 214 17.17 3.53 -12.96
C ASN A 214 15.77 4.02 -12.55
N LEU A 215 15.26 5.11 -13.14
CA LEU A 215 13.82 5.30 -13.44
C LEU A 215 13.65 6.19 -14.72
N LEU A 216 12.47 6.15 -15.37
CA LEU A 216 12.16 6.50 -16.79
C LEU A 216 11.80 7.99 -17.14
N PRO A 217 11.63 8.39 -18.42
CA PRO A 217 11.71 9.80 -18.86
C PRO A 217 10.36 10.55 -18.92
N SER A 218 10.29 11.66 -18.19
CA SER A 218 9.60 12.94 -18.52
C SER A 218 9.70 13.96 -17.36
N LEU A 219 10.31 13.55 -16.24
CA LEU A 219 10.78 14.39 -15.14
C LEU A 219 12.20 13.93 -14.81
N GLU A 220 13.21 14.37 -15.59
CA GLU A 220 14.58 13.84 -15.46
C GLU A 220 15.07 13.83 -14.01
N SER A 221 14.77 14.88 -13.23
CA SER A 221 15.18 15.00 -11.83
C SER A 221 14.41 14.11 -10.85
N TRP A 222 13.20 13.66 -11.18
CA TRP A 222 12.41 12.76 -10.33
C TRP A 222 12.79 11.29 -10.56
N TRP A 223 13.19 10.97 -11.79
CA TRP A 223 13.44 9.60 -12.19
C TRP A 223 14.93 9.25 -12.17
N HIS A 224 15.79 10.18 -12.58
CA HIS A 224 17.24 10.03 -12.50
C HIS A 224 17.85 10.73 -11.28
N GLY A 225 17.02 11.39 -10.47
CA GLY A 225 17.50 12.19 -9.35
C GLY A 225 18.34 13.40 -9.78
N PRO A 226 18.88 14.17 -8.83
CA PRO A 226 19.86 15.20 -9.12
C PRO A 226 21.14 14.61 -9.72
N LYS A 227 21.73 15.33 -10.69
CA LYS A 227 22.91 14.86 -11.46
C LYS A 227 24.11 14.44 -10.59
N CYS A 228 24.24 15.00 -9.38
CA CYS A 228 25.29 14.61 -8.43
C CYS A 228 25.21 13.13 -8.01
N LEU A 229 24.02 12.52 -8.05
CA LEU A 229 23.83 11.10 -7.74
C LEU A 229 24.41 10.15 -8.82
N ASN A 230 24.61 10.64 -10.04
CA ASN A 230 25.22 9.87 -11.13
C ASN A 230 26.76 9.85 -11.05
N HIS A 231 27.33 10.51 -10.04
CA HIS A 231 28.77 10.63 -9.83
C HIS A 231 29.14 10.09 -8.44
N GLY A 232 30.44 9.84 -8.21
CA GLY A 232 30.93 9.45 -6.89
C GLY A 232 30.61 10.49 -5.82
N SER A 233 30.71 10.10 -4.54
CA SER A 233 30.39 10.94 -3.37
C SER A 233 31.09 12.31 -3.33
N GLU A 234 32.13 12.50 -4.13
CA GLU A 234 32.87 13.76 -4.29
C GLU A 234 32.07 14.86 -5.01
N ALA A 235 31.10 14.50 -5.85
CA ALA A 235 30.26 15.44 -6.60
C ALA A 235 29.00 15.88 -5.84
N TRP A 236 28.85 15.42 -4.61
CA TRP A 236 27.66 15.65 -3.81
C TRP A 236 27.71 17.05 -3.19
N PRO A 237 26.56 17.73 -3.03
CA PRO A 237 26.52 18.99 -2.35
C PRO A 237 26.98 18.81 -0.90
N THR A 238 28.15 19.33 -0.57
CA THR A 238 28.62 19.48 0.80
C THR A 238 27.72 20.50 1.49
N LYS A 239 26.75 20.03 2.27
CA LYS A 239 26.05 20.91 3.19
C LYS A 239 27.03 21.33 4.28
N ASP A 240 27.65 22.49 4.12
CA ASP A 240 28.06 23.29 5.28
C ASP A 240 26.77 23.68 6.01
N LEU A 241 26.37 22.87 6.98
CA LEU A 241 25.24 23.14 7.90
C LEU A 241 25.48 24.36 8.81
N SER A 242 26.55 25.14 8.59
CA SER A 242 27.04 26.18 9.49
C SER A 242 26.83 27.62 9.00
N SER A 243 26.26 27.89 7.83
CA SER A 243 26.23 29.26 7.31
C SER A 243 24.99 29.63 6.48
N HIS A 244 23.80 29.36 6.99
CA HIS A 244 22.62 30.15 6.60
C HIS A 244 21.92 30.69 7.86
N SER A 245 22.13 31.98 8.09
CA SER A 245 21.32 32.82 8.95
C SER A 245 19.84 32.64 8.59
N GLN A 246 19.10 32.02 9.51
CA GLN A 246 17.64 31.92 9.45
C GLN A 246 17.05 33.34 9.42
N PRO A 247 16.20 33.70 8.44
CA PRO A 247 15.19 34.71 8.70
C PRO A 247 14.21 34.12 9.71
N LEU A 248 14.02 34.81 10.83
CA LEU A 248 13.01 34.51 11.84
C LEU A 248 11.64 34.38 11.18
N VAL A 249 11.23 33.15 10.90
CA VAL A 249 9.84 32.77 10.76
C VAL A 249 9.36 32.49 12.19
N GLU A 250 8.77 33.50 12.82
CA GLU A 250 7.90 33.30 13.97
C GLU A 250 6.67 32.51 13.49
N VAL A 251 6.78 31.19 13.46
CA VAL A 251 5.63 30.28 13.46
C VAL A 251 5.84 29.40 14.68
N GLU A 252 4.88 29.45 15.60
CA GLU A 252 4.83 28.69 16.84
C GLU A 252 5.35 27.25 16.66
N SER A 253 6.62 27.08 16.97
CA SER A 253 7.23 25.79 17.24
C SER A 253 6.63 25.29 18.55
N ARG A 254 5.49 24.60 18.50
CA ARG A 254 5.25 23.60 19.52
C ARG A 254 6.28 22.50 19.27
N LYS A 255 7.26 22.41 20.16
CA LYS A 255 8.02 21.16 20.37
C LYS A 255 7.00 20.06 20.64
N THR A 256 6.52 19.40 19.60
CA THR A 256 6.00 18.06 19.76
C THR A 256 7.24 17.21 19.81
N GLU A 257 7.65 16.80 21.02
CA GLU A 257 8.45 15.60 21.15
C GLU A 257 7.81 14.56 20.24
N SER A 258 8.50 14.18 19.16
CA SER A 258 8.14 12.98 18.41
C SER A 258 8.54 11.79 19.27
N ARG A 259 7.82 11.61 20.39
CA ARG A 259 7.59 10.28 20.90
C ARG A 259 6.66 9.66 19.88
N SER A 260 7.11 8.62 19.20
CA SER A 260 6.23 7.64 18.61
C SER A 260 5.37 7.06 19.73
N PHE A 261 4.30 7.78 20.07
CA PHE A 261 3.18 7.22 20.77
C PHE A 261 2.56 6.26 19.75
N TYR A 262 2.86 4.98 19.89
CA TYR A 262 1.79 4.02 19.76
C TYR A 262 0.80 4.40 20.87
N VAL A 263 -0.06 5.40 20.64
CA VAL A 263 -1.38 5.29 21.25
C VAL A 263 -1.91 4.06 20.55
N ALA A 264 -1.90 2.93 21.25
CA ALA A 264 -2.93 1.94 21.03
C ALA A 264 -4.23 2.69 21.33
N THR A 265 -4.69 3.54 20.41
CA THR A 265 -6.10 3.84 20.34
C THR A 265 -6.68 2.47 20.10
N THR A 266 -7.35 1.96 21.12
CA THR A 266 -8.28 0.86 20.97
C THR A 266 -9.42 1.37 20.10
N GLU A 267 -9.12 1.79 18.87
CA GLU A 267 -10.13 1.86 17.84
C GLU A 267 -10.70 0.45 17.76
N PRO A 268 -12.01 0.31 18.01
CA PRO A 268 -12.59 -1.01 18.02
C PRO A 268 -12.37 -1.61 16.63
N ILE A 269 -11.83 -2.84 16.60
CA ILE A 269 -11.56 -3.63 15.38
C ILE A 269 -12.77 -3.69 14.43
N ILE A 270 -13.97 -3.41 14.97
CA ILE A 270 -15.22 -3.32 14.25
C ILE A 270 -15.84 -1.94 14.55
N ASP A 271 -16.15 -1.17 13.52
CA ASP A 271 -16.93 0.07 13.69
C ASP A 271 -18.43 -0.27 13.75
N ILE A 272 -19.06 0.08 14.88
CA ILE A 272 -20.53 -0.07 15.08
C ILE A 272 -21.31 0.75 14.06
N SER A 273 -20.80 1.91 13.64
CA SER A 273 -21.52 2.85 12.76
C SER A 273 -21.84 2.25 11.38
N CYS A 274 -21.10 1.21 10.99
CA CYS A 274 -21.28 0.47 9.75
C CYS A 274 -22.46 -0.51 9.77
N TYR A 275 -23.17 -0.66 10.90
CA TYR A 275 -24.24 -1.65 11.07
C TYR A 275 -25.57 -1.01 11.50
N SER A 276 -26.56 -1.04 10.62
CA SER A 276 -27.94 -0.59 10.91
C SER A 276 -28.82 -1.62 11.61
N SER A 277 -28.29 -2.83 11.89
CA SER A 277 -29.02 -3.93 12.50
C SER A 277 -28.23 -4.56 13.65
N TYR A 278 -28.82 -4.53 14.85
CA TYR A 278 -28.24 -5.11 16.06
C TYR A 278 -27.95 -6.61 15.93
N THR A 279 -28.86 -7.36 15.31
CA THR A 279 -28.68 -8.80 15.11
C THR A 279 -27.57 -9.10 14.10
N LYS A 280 -27.42 -8.27 13.06
CA LYS A 280 -26.32 -8.37 12.09
C LYS A 280 -24.97 -8.06 12.75
N LEU A 281 -24.91 -7.01 13.57
CA LEU A 281 -23.72 -6.65 14.35
C LEU A 281 -23.26 -7.80 15.26
N LEU A 282 -24.19 -8.40 16.02
CA LEU A 282 -23.87 -9.52 16.90
C LEU A 282 -23.36 -10.75 16.15
N ARG A 283 -23.96 -11.07 14.99
CA ARG A 283 -23.53 -12.22 14.19
C ARG A 283 -22.15 -12.00 13.57
N VAL A 284 -21.88 -10.81 13.05
CA VAL A 284 -20.56 -10.49 12.48
C VAL A 284 -19.48 -10.51 13.56
N ALA A 285 -19.74 -9.90 14.72
CA ALA A 285 -18.82 -9.94 15.84
C ALA A 285 -18.59 -11.37 16.36
N ALA A 286 -19.63 -12.22 16.42
CA ALA A 286 -19.48 -13.62 16.81
C ALA A 286 -18.60 -14.41 15.82
N TRP A 287 -18.73 -14.18 14.51
CA TRP A 287 -17.86 -14.78 13.50
C TRP A 287 -16.41 -14.33 13.63
N ILE A 288 -16.17 -13.04 13.89
CA ILE A 288 -14.82 -12.50 14.08
C ILE A 288 -14.18 -13.08 15.36
N LEU A 289 -14.93 -13.13 16.47
CA LEU A 289 -14.44 -13.72 17.72
C LEU A 289 -14.15 -15.22 17.56
N ARG A 290 -14.98 -15.96 16.81
CA ARG A 290 -14.72 -17.36 16.48
C ARG A 290 -13.47 -17.51 15.61
N PHE A 291 -13.30 -16.65 14.60
CA PHE A 291 -12.09 -16.66 13.77
C PHE A 291 -10.84 -16.47 14.62
N VAL A 292 -10.83 -15.48 15.53
CA VAL A 292 -9.72 -15.26 16.46
C VAL A 292 -9.49 -16.47 17.38
N LEU A 293 -10.56 -17.12 17.87
CA LEU A 293 -10.44 -18.34 18.69
C LEU A 293 -9.85 -19.51 17.90
N ASN A 294 -10.24 -19.69 16.64
CA ASN A 294 -9.69 -20.72 15.76
C ASN A 294 -8.22 -20.43 15.43
N CYS A 295 -7.82 -19.16 15.31
CA CYS A 295 -6.41 -18.79 15.13
C CYS A 295 -5.55 -19.03 16.38
N LYS A 296 -6.16 -19.03 17.57
CA LYS A 296 -5.47 -19.17 18.87
C LYS A 296 -5.57 -20.58 19.47
N SER A 297 -6.33 -21.48 18.87
CA SER A 297 -6.55 -22.84 19.40
C SER A 297 -6.48 -23.89 18.29
N HIS A 298 -6.31 -25.16 18.68
CA HIS A 298 -6.38 -26.29 17.73
C HIS A 298 -7.83 -26.70 17.37
N LEU A 299 -8.84 -26.00 17.91
CA LEU A 299 -10.24 -26.29 17.65
C LEU A 299 -10.69 -25.55 16.39
N CYS A 300 -11.23 -26.29 15.41
CA CYS A 300 -11.79 -25.73 14.19
C CYS A 300 -13.31 -25.83 14.23
N ILE A 301 -13.95 -24.79 14.79
CA ILE A 301 -15.41 -24.73 14.84
C ILE A 301 -15.92 -24.20 13.50
N ILE A 302 -16.60 -25.06 12.73
CA ILE A 302 -17.05 -24.77 11.35
C ILE A 302 -18.56 -24.84 11.13
N HIS A 303 -19.34 -25.25 12.13
CA HIS A 303 -20.80 -25.29 12.05
C HIS A 303 -21.42 -23.89 12.24
N GLU A 304 -22.74 -23.76 12.20
CA GLU A 304 -23.41 -22.47 12.43
C GLU A 304 -23.07 -21.84 13.80
N LEU A 305 -23.27 -20.51 13.92
CA LEU A 305 -23.11 -19.82 15.20
C LEU A 305 -24.09 -20.37 16.22
N ASN A 306 -23.59 -20.76 17.40
CA ASN A 306 -24.47 -21.16 18.49
C ASN A 306 -24.87 -19.96 19.35
N CYS A 307 -25.90 -20.14 20.19
CA CYS A 307 -26.42 -19.08 21.05
C CYS A 307 -25.36 -18.54 22.04
N ASN A 308 -24.40 -19.37 22.45
CA ASN A 308 -23.35 -18.97 23.38
C ASN A 308 -22.35 -18.01 22.74
N GLU A 309 -22.05 -18.17 21.45
CA GLU A 309 -21.15 -17.27 20.72
C GLU A 309 -21.79 -15.93 20.41
N ILE A 310 -23.10 -15.94 20.12
CA ILE A 310 -23.87 -14.70 20.01
C ILE A 310 -23.91 -13.98 21.37
N LYS A 311 -24.05 -14.73 22.48
CA LYS A 311 -23.99 -14.16 23.84
C LYS A 311 -22.62 -13.55 24.13
N LYS A 312 -21.52 -14.25 23.81
CA LYS A 312 -20.15 -13.72 23.97
C LYS A 312 -19.92 -12.46 23.12
N ALA A 313 -20.43 -12.42 21.90
CA ALA A 313 -20.37 -11.22 21.05
C ALA A 313 -21.16 -10.04 21.65
N LYS A 314 -22.31 -10.31 22.27
CA LYS A 314 -23.07 -9.30 23.01
C LYS A 314 -22.29 -8.77 24.21
N ASP A 315 -21.73 -9.67 25.02
CA ASP A 315 -20.97 -9.30 26.21
C ASP A 315 -19.71 -8.49 25.84
N PHE A 316 -19.05 -8.86 24.74
CA PHE A 316 -17.94 -8.09 24.16
C PHE A 316 -18.37 -6.64 23.87
N TRP A 317 -19.46 -6.43 23.15
CA TRP A 317 -19.93 -5.08 22.82
C TRP A 317 -20.37 -4.27 24.04
N ILE A 318 -21.03 -4.91 25.00
CA ILE A 318 -21.39 -4.25 26.26
C ILE A 318 -20.13 -3.79 27.00
N GLN A 319 -19.11 -4.64 27.11
CA GLN A 319 -17.85 -4.27 27.74
C GLN A 319 -17.12 -3.16 26.98
N THR A 320 -17.10 -3.20 25.64
CA THR A 320 -16.49 -2.16 24.81
C THR A 320 -17.16 -0.80 25.03
N VAL A 321 -18.49 -0.74 24.97
CA VAL A 321 -19.25 0.51 25.18
C VAL A 321 -19.12 1.00 26.62
N LEU A 322 -19.19 0.10 27.62
CA LEU A 322 -18.97 0.47 29.02
C LEU A 322 -17.58 1.09 29.23
N HIS A 323 -16.55 0.51 28.63
CA HIS A 323 -15.18 1.02 28.73
C HIS A 323 -14.99 2.35 27.97
N GLN A 324 -15.75 2.61 26.92
CA GLN A 324 -15.71 3.89 26.20
C GLN A 324 -16.44 4.99 26.96
N CYS A 325 -17.63 4.71 27.48
CA CYS A 325 -18.49 5.70 28.13
C CYS A 325 -18.15 5.95 29.60
N PHE A 326 -17.64 4.94 30.32
CA PHE A 326 -17.41 4.98 31.77
C PHE A 326 -15.96 4.60 32.13
N SER A 327 -15.01 5.04 31.30
CA SER A 327 -13.59 4.72 31.46
C SER A 327 -13.03 5.19 32.81
N ALA A 328 -13.46 6.36 33.28
CA ALA A 328 -13.02 6.93 34.55
C ALA A 328 -13.52 6.12 35.75
N GLU A 329 -14.77 5.71 35.73
CA GLU A 329 -15.44 4.89 36.75
C GLU A 329 -14.84 3.49 36.82
N ILE A 330 -14.59 2.87 35.67
CA ILE A 330 -13.98 1.55 35.60
C ILE A 330 -12.54 1.59 36.10
N ASN A 331 -11.78 2.64 35.78
CA ASN A 331 -10.41 2.81 36.26
C ASN A 331 -10.38 3.07 37.77
N ALA A 332 -11.29 3.89 38.30
CA ALA A 332 -11.42 4.12 39.74
C ALA A 332 -11.77 2.83 40.51
N LEU A 333 -12.72 2.05 39.99
CA LEU A 333 -13.09 0.74 40.57
C LEU A 333 -11.94 -0.28 40.54
N LYS A 334 -11.15 -0.32 39.46
CA LYS A 334 -9.95 -1.19 39.38
C LYS A 334 -8.86 -0.78 40.36
N GLU A 335 -8.78 0.50 40.69
CA GLU A 335 -7.83 1.07 41.65
C GLU A 335 -8.37 1.04 43.10
N GLY A 336 -9.54 0.45 43.33
CA GLY A 336 -10.16 0.32 44.65
C GLY A 336 -10.67 1.64 45.24
N ARG A 337 -10.83 2.67 44.41
CA ARG A 337 -11.36 3.98 44.82
C ARG A 337 -12.86 4.02 44.50
N LEU A 338 -13.65 4.40 45.49
CA LEU A 338 -15.03 4.82 45.25
C LEU A 338 -14.99 6.24 44.68
N LEU A 339 -15.64 6.45 43.54
CA LEU A 339 -15.83 7.78 42.97
C LEU A 339 -16.76 8.64 43.83
#